data_AF-A0A091QC94-F1
#
_entry.id   AF-A0A091QC94-F1
#
_cell.length_a   1.000
_cell.length_b   1.000
_cell.length_c   1.000
_cell.angle_alpha   90.00
_cell.angle_beta   90.00
_cell.angle_gamma   90.00
#
_symmetry.space_group_name_H-M   'P 1'
#
loop_
_entity.id
_entity.type
_entity.pdbx_description
1 polymer ?
#
loop_
_entity_poly.entity_id
_entity_poly.type
_entity_poly.pdbx_seq_one_letter_code
_entity_poly.pdbx_strand_id
1 'polypeptide(L)'
;SERASKYCDETGNWFRHPESNRTWSNYTLCNSFTSEKLKMAFILYYMAIVGHALSITSLLISLGIFFYFKSLSCQRITLHKNLFFSYVLNSMFTIAHLIAVVPNPSLVKRDPVSCKVLQFFHQYMLGCNYFWMLCEGIYLHTLIVVAVFAEEQRLHWYYLLGWGFPLVPASIHAVARAKYFNDNCWMSVDTHLLYIVHGPVMAALLVNFFFLLNIVRVLVTKLRDTHRAESNMYMKAVRATLILVPLLGIQFVIIPWRPENRLAGEIYDYIMHILMHYQGLLVATIFCFFNGEV
;
A
#
# COMPACT_ATOMS: atom_id res chain seq x y z
N SER A 1 26.85 9.27 5.35
CA SER A 1 26.72 8.11 6.26
C SER A 1 26.68 8.63 7.69
N GLU A 2 25.82 8.07 8.53
CA GLU A 2 25.79 8.40 9.95
C GLU A 2 26.99 7.72 10.63
N ARG A 3 27.87 8.50 11.27
CA ARG A 3 29.07 7.98 11.94
C ARG A 3 29.27 8.69 13.27
N ALA A 4 29.31 7.91 14.34
CA ALA A 4 29.78 8.41 15.63
C ALA A 4 31.30 8.18 15.73
N SER A 5 32.04 9.15 16.28
CA SER A 5 33.48 8.99 16.55
C SER A 5 33.77 9.17 18.03
N LYS A 6 34.75 8.40 18.51
CA LYS A 6 35.21 8.42 19.90
C LYS A 6 36.73 8.51 19.90
N TYR A 7 37.29 9.36 20.77
CA TYR A 7 38.72 9.56 20.88
C TYR A 7 39.27 8.71 22.05
N CYS A 8 40.29 7.90 21.75
CA CYS A 8 41.07 7.16 22.74
C CYS A 8 42.42 7.86 22.87
N ASP A 9 42.84 8.10 24.09
CA ASP A 9 44.14 8.69 24.37
C ASP A 9 45.28 7.65 24.29
N GLU A 10 46.52 8.14 24.34
CA GLU A 10 47.74 7.31 24.31
C GLU A 10 47.89 6.40 25.53
N THR A 11 47.15 6.67 26.61
CA THR A 11 47.13 5.84 27.82
C THR A 11 46.12 4.69 27.74
N GLY A 12 45.38 4.58 26.63
CA GLY A 12 44.36 3.56 26.41
C GLY A 12 43.00 3.90 27.04
N ASN A 13 42.80 5.14 27.49
CA ASN A 13 41.56 5.59 28.10
C ASN A 13 40.70 6.39 27.11
N TRP A 14 39.38 6.30 27.28
CA TRP A 14 38.45 7.11 26.50
C TRP A 14 38.46 8.56 26.96
N PHE A 15 38.52 9.49 26.00
CA PHE A 15 38.44 10.91 26.27
C PHE A 15 37.19 11.26 27.08
N ARG A 16 37.38 12.04 28.14
CA ARG A 16 36.31 12.51 29.02
C ARG A 16 36.08 14.00 28.81
N HIS A 17 34.82 14.39 28.75
CA HIS A 17 34.43 15.78 28.57
C HIS A 17 34.85 16.61 29.80
N PRO A 18 35.52 17.76 29.62
CA PRO A 18 36.11 18.53 30.72
C PRO A 18 35.08 19.02 31.74
N GLU A 19 33.86 19.34 31.31
CA GLU A 19 32.83 19.89 32.21
C GLU A 19 31.95 18.83 32.88
N SER A 20 31.73 17.68 32.22
CA SER A 20 30.77 16.67 32.71
C SER A 20 31.45 15.40 33.24
N ASN A 21 32.76 15.28 33.04
CA ASN A 21 33.59 14.12 33.38
C ASN A 21 33.04 12.78 32.83
N ARG A 22 32.16 12.83 31.83
CA ARG A 22 31.59 11.67 31.13
C ARG A 22 32.44 11.36 29.90
N THR A 23 32.47 10.09 29.50
CA THR A 23 33.11 9.70 28.23
C THR A 23 32.46 10.44 27.07
N TRP A 24 33.25 11.14 26.29
CA TRP A 24 32.78 11.95 25.18
C TRP A 24 32.72 11.13 23.90
N SER A 25 31.66 11.35 23.11
CA SER A 25 31.46 10.81 21.77
C SER A 25 30.92 11.90 20.87
N ASN A 26 31.45 12.02 19.66
CA ASN A 26 30.98 12.97 18.67
C ASN A 26 29.82 12.36 17.87
N TYR A 27 28.63 12.92 18.03
CA TYR A 27 27.42 12.54 17.29
C TYR A 27 27.00 13.57 16.23
N THR A 28 27.83 14.59 15.95
CA THR A 28 27.47 15.69 15.04
C THR A 28 27.10 15.18 13.64
N LEU A 29 27.81 14.18 13.12
CA LEU A 29 27.51 13.54 11.83
C LEU A 29 26.29 12.60 11.86
N CYS A 30 25.85 12.17 13.05
CA CYS A 30 24.58 11.44 13.21
C CYS A 30 23.39 12.42 13.23
N ASN A 31 23.57 13.59 13.84
CA ASN A 31 22.51 14.59 14.00
C ASN A 31 22.39 15.58 12.83
N SER A 32 23.34 15.61 11.90
CA SER A 32 23.41 16.61 10.83
C SER A 32 22.19 16.64 9.91
N PHE A 33 21.43 15.55 9.83
CA PHE A 33 20.27 15.42 8.93
C PHE A 33 18.96 15.17 9.66
N THR A 34 18.94 15.22 10.99
CA THR A 34 17.75 14.89 11.79
C THR A 34 16.59 15.88 11.54
N SER A 35 16.90 17.17 11.37
CA SER A 35 15.90 18.20 11.05
C SER A 35 15.24 17.98 9.70
N GLU A 36 16.03 17.69 8.66
CA GLU A 36 15.54 17.39 7.31
C GLU A 36 14.68 16.11 7.30
N LYS A 37 15.13 15.04 7.97
CA LYS A 37 14.35 13.80 8.10
C LYS A 37 13.02 14.04 8.81
N LEU A 38 13.02 14.84 9.88
CA LEU A 38 11.81 15.18 10.61
C LEU A 38 10.84 15.99 9.74
N LYS A 39 11.35 16.99 9.01
CA LYS A 39 10.56 17.78 8.06
C LYS A 39 9.94 16.91 6.98
N MET A 40 10.71 16.01 6.37
CA MET A 40 10.20 15.06 5.37
C MET A 40 9.13 14.15 5.96
N ALA A 41 9.35 13.58 7.15
CA ALA A 41 8.37 12.72 7.81
C ALA A 41 7.04 13.46 8.08
N PHE A 42 7.09 14.73 8.51
CA PHE A 42 5.88 15.54 8.68
C PHE A 42 5.18 15.82 7.35
N ILE A 43 5.91 16.13 6.28
CA ILE A 43 5.32 16.36 4.96
C ILE A 43 4.62 15.09 4.46
N LEU A 44 5.27 13.93 4.56
CA LEU A 44 4.68 12.64 4.19
C LEU A 44 3.46 12.30 5.06
N TYR A 45 3.51 12.59 6.35
CA TYR A 45 2.39 12.42 7.28
C TYR A 45 1.16 13.25 6.87
N TYR A 46 1.34 14.55 6.63
CA TYR A 46 0.23 15.41 6.19
C TYR A 46 -0.30 15.00 4.81
N MET A 47 0.60 14.65 3.88
CA MET A 47 0.22 14.14 2.56
C MET A 47 -0.63 12.87 2.68
N ALA A 48 -0.24 11.92 3.53
CA ALA A 48 -0.98 10.69 3.75
C ALA A 48 -2.40 10.97 4.29
N ILE A 49 -2.52 11.85 5.28
CA ILE A 49 -3.83 12.23 5.86
C ILE A 49 -4.73 12.85 4.79
N VAL A 50 -4.22 13.83 4.04
CA VAL A 50 -4.98 14.50 2.99
C VAL A 50 -5.39 13.51 1.89
N GLY A 51 -4.47 12.67 1.43
CA GLY A 51 -4.73 11.66 0.40
C GLY A 51 -5.84 10.67 0.82
N HIS A 52 -5.73 10.09 2.01
CA HIS A 52 -6.74 9.16 2.52
C HIS A 52 -8.09 9.83 2.80
N ALA A 53 -8.12 11.08 3.29
CA ALA A 53 -9.37 11.80 3.54
C ALA A 53 -10.13 12.08 2.22
N LEU A 54 -9.42 12.54 1.19
CA LEU A 54 -9.98 12.74 -0.15
C LEU A 54 -10.43 11.42 -0.78
N SER A 55 -9.64 10.36 -0.62
CA SER A 55 -9.98 9.01 -1.09
C SER A 55 -11.25 8.50 -0.42
N ILE A 56 -11.41 8.63 0.90
CA ILE A 56 -12.62 8.18 1.60
C ILE A 56 -13.84 8.95 1.10
N THR A 57 -13.74 10.26 0.99
CA THR A 57 -14.86 11.11 0.56
C THR A 57 -15.36 10.73 -0.83
N SER A 58 -14.43 10.60 -1.79
CA SER A 58 -14.75 10.20 -3.16
C SER A 58 -15.31 8.78 -3.23
N LEU A 59 -14.71 7.81 -2.54
CA LEU A 59 -15.16 6.42 -2.55
C LEU A 59 -16.54 6.24 -1.91
N LEU A 60 -16.86 6.99 -0.85
CA LEU A 60 -18.18 6.95 -0.23
C LEU A 60 -19.27 7.47 -1.18
N ILE A 61 -18.97 8.55 -1.92
CA ILE A 61 -19.87 9.06 -2.97
C ILE A 61 -20.07 7.99 -4.06
N SER A 62 -18.98 7.38 -4.55
CA SER A 62 -19.06 6.33 -5.57
C SER A 62 -19.84 5.10 -5.09
N LEU A 63 -19.63 4.65 -3.85
CA LEU A 63 -20.41 3.57 -3.26
C LEU A 63 -21.89 3.95 -3.16
N GLY A 64 -22.21 5.17 -2.73
CA GLY A 64 -23.56 5.69 -2.67
C GLY A 64 -24.28 5.62 -4.03
N ILE A 65 -23.61 6.07 -5.10
CA ILE A 65 -24.14 6.00 -6.47
C ILE A 65 -24.42 4.54 -6.89
N PHE A 66 -23.46 3.63 -6.66
CA PHE A 66 -23.63 2.22 -7.04
C PHE A 66 -24.66 1.46 -6.18
N PHE A 67 -24.94 1.90 -4.95
CA PHE A 67 -26.03 1.34 -4.14
C PHE A 67 -27.39 1.90 -4.54
N TYR A 68 -27.46 3.18 -4.93
CA TYR A 68 -28.68 3.83 -5.37
C TYR A 68 -29.19 3.29 -6.72
N PHE A 69 -28.30 3.21 -7.73
CA PHE A 69 -28.68 2.72 -9.06
C PHE A 69 -28.60 1.20 -9.14
N LYS A 70 -29.65 0.51 -8.66
CA LYS A 70 -29.76 -0.96 -8.74
C LYS A 70 -29.73 -1.47 -10.19
N SER A 71 -30.12 -0.64 -11.16
CA SER A 71 -30.06 -0.94 -12.60
C SER A 71 -28.65 -1.29 -13.10
N LEU A 72 -27.61 -0.70 -12.49
CA LEU A 72 -26.20 -0.93 -12.84
C LEU A 72 -25.61 -2.18 -12.15
N SER A 73 -26.39 -2.90 -11.33
CA SER A 73 -25.88 -3.97 -10.48
C SER A 73 -25.63 -5.28 -11.24
N CYS A 74 -24.46 -5.36 -11.89
CA CYS A 74 -23.92 -6.58 -12.50
C CYS A 74 -22.87 -7.26 -11.57
N GLN A 75 -22.49 -8.51 -11.87
CA GLN A 75 -21.44 -9.25 -11.13
C GLN A 75 -20.13 -8.47 -11.04
N ARG A 76 -19.72 -7.78 -12.11
CA ARG A 76 -18.55 -6.88 -12.13
C ARG A 76 -18.67 -5.78 -11.07
N ILE A 77 -19.82 -5.10 -11.03
CA ILE A 77 -20.07 -3.97 -10.12
C ILE A 77 -20.12 -4.44 -8.67
N THR A 78 -20.63 -5.63 -8.39
CA THR A 78 -20.54 -6.23 -7.04
C THR A 78 -19.09 -6.42 -6.60
N LEU A 79 -18.20 -6.84 -7.50
CA LEU A 79 -16.77 -6.99 -7.18
C LEU A 79 -16.12 -5.61 -6.92
N HIS A 80 -16.43 -4.60 -7.73
CA HIS A 80 -15.94 -3.22 -7.55
C HIS A 80 -16.45 -2.61 -6.23
N LYS A 81 -17.70 -2.87 -5.83
CA LYS A 81 -18.25 -2.45 -4.53
C LYS A 81 -17.42 -2.99 -3.37
N ASN A 82 -17.05 -4.27 -3.39
CA ASN A 82 -16.22 -4.87 -2.34
C ASN A 82 -14.80 -4.28 -2.33
N LEU A 83 -14.21 -4.05 -3.51
CA LEU A 83 -12.91 -3.39 -3.62
C LEU A 83 -12.96 -1.98 -3.03
N PHE A 84 -13.95 -1.17 -3.40
CA PHE A 84 -14.10 0.20 -2.89
C PHE A 84 -14.34 0.21 -1.39
N PHE A 85 -15.14 -0.74 -0.89
CA PHE A 85 -15.32 -0.95 0.54
C PHE A 85 -14.01 -1.29 1.25
N SER A 86 -13.16 -2.16 0.65
CA SER A 86 -11.83 -2.46 1.18
C SER A 86 -10.93 -1.21 1.25
N TYR A 87 -10.98 -0.33 0.25
CA TYR A 87 -10.22 0.93 0.25
C TYR A 87 -10.70 1.91 1.33
N VAL A 88 -12.02 2.00 1.56
CA VAL A 88 -12.59 2.83 2.62
C VAL A 88 -12.12 2.32 3.97
N LEU A 89 -12.26 1.01 4.25
CA LEU A 89 -11.82 0.42 5.50
C LEU A 89 -10.31 0.57 5.70
N ASN A 90 -9.50 0.29 4.68
CA ASN A 90 -8.05 0.45 4.73
C ASN A 90 -7.68 1.90 5.09
N SER A 91 -8.24 2.88 4.37
CA SER A 91 -7.98 4.29 4.62
C SER A 91 -8.42 4.74 6.02
N MET A 92 -9.57 4.26 6.52
CA MET A 92 -10.05 4.55 7.88
C MET A 92 -9.07 4.03 8.94
N PHE A 93 -8.61 2.78 8.81
CA PHE A 93 -7.65 2.20 9.75
C PHE A 93 -6.25 2.83 9.63
N THR A 94 -5.80 3.19 8.43
CA THR A 94 -4.55 3.93 8.24
C THR A 94 -4.61 5.30 8.91
N ILE A 95 -5.68 6.08 8.72
CA ILE A 95 -5.85 7.37 9.40
C ILE A 95 -5.90 7.18 10.91
N ALA A 96 -6.66 6.21 11.41
CA ALA A 96 -6.73 5.92 12.84
C ALA A 96 -5.35 5.57 13.42
N HIS A 97 -4.57 4.76 12.69
CA HIS A 97 -3.19 4.44 13.06
C HIS A 97 -2.28 5.68 13.04
N LEU A 98 -2.34 6.50 12.00
CA LEU A 98 -1.54 7.71 11.87
C LEU A 98 -1.83 8.71 13.00
N ILE A 99 -3.10 8.96 13.31
CA ILE A 99 -3.49 9.94 14.35
C ILE A 99 -3.24 9.39 15.77
N ALA A 100 -3.53 8.11 16.02
CA ALA A 100 -3.41 7.57 17.37
C ALA A 100 -1.96 7.32 17.76
N VAL A 101 -1.13 6.85 16.82
CA VAL A 101 0.15 6.22 17.15
C VAL A 101 1.35 7.10 16.80
N VAL A 102 1.33 7.86 15.69
CA VAL A 102 2.47 8.71 15.27
C VAL A 102 2.72 9.92 16.19
N PRO A 103 1.72 10.72 16.59
CA PRO A 103 1.95 11.92 17.39
C PRO A 103 2.16 11.63 18.89
N ASN A 104 1.90 10.40 19.36
CA ASN A 104 1.89 10.08 20.79
C ASN A 104 2.97 9.04 21.17
N PRO A 105 4.24 9.45 21.31
CA PRO A 105 5.31 8.54 21.76
C PRO A 105 5.06 8.00 23.18
N SER A 106 4.23 8.68 23.99
CA SER A 106 3.77 8.24 25.30
C SER A 106 2.77 7.08 25.23
N LEU A 107 1.90 7.03 24.22
CA LEU A 107 0.97 5.92 23.99
C LEU A 107 1.71 4.65 23.58
N VAL A 108 2.72 4.78 22.71
CA VAL A 108 3.62 3.67 22.35
C VAL A 108 4.34 3.15 23.61
N LYS A 109 4.89 4.04 24.45
CA LYS A 109 5.56 3.65 25.69
C LYS A 109 4.66 3.01 26.74
N ARG A 110 3.36 3.31 26.74
CA ARG A 110 2.37 2.75 27.69
C ARG A 110 1.89 1.35 27.30
N ASP A 111 2.16 0.91 26.07
CA ASP A 111 1.79 -0.40 25.51
C ASP A 111 0.34 -0.88 25.81
N PRO A 112 -0.69 -0.07 25.56
CA PRO A 112 -2.05 -0.53 25.78
C PRO A 112 -2.43 -1.61 24.74
N VAL A 113 -3.21 -2.62 25.17
CA VAL A 113 -3.73 -3.68 24.29
C VAL A 113 -4.46 -3.10 23.08
N SER A 114 -5.13 -1.96 23.25
CA SER A 114 -5.80 -1.22 22.17
C SER A 114 -4.87 -0.88 20.99
N CYS A 115 -3.59 -0.57 21.26
CA CYS A 115 -2.60 -0.24 20.23
C CYS A 115 -2.24 -1.48 19.37
N LYS A 116 -2.09 -2.65 20.03
CA LYS A 116 -1.84 -3.93 19.34
C LYS A 116 -3.02 -4.37 18.50
N VAL A 117 -4.24 -4.20 19.02
CA VAL A 117 -5.48 -4.49 18.28
C VAL A 117 -5.62 -3.58 17.07
N LEU A 118 -5.37 -2.27 17.22
CA LEU A 118 -5.39 -1.33 16.11
C LEU A 118 -4.36 -1.70 15.03
N GLN A 119 -3.14 -2.06 15.44
CA GLN A 119 -2.09 -2.49 14.51
C GLN A 119 -2.47 -3.78 13.76
N PHE A 120 -3.09 -4.74 14.45
CA PHE A 120 -3.61 -5.96 13.81
C PHE A 120 -4.65 -5.63 12.74
N PHE A 121 -5.64 -4.81 13.06
CA PHE A 121 -6.68 -4.42 12.10
C PHE A 121 -6.11 -3.62 10.93
N HIS A 122 -5.15 -2.73 11.17
CA HIS A 122 -4.45 -2.01 10.10
C HIS A 122 -3.75 -2.97 9.13
N GLN A 123 -2.98 -3.93 9.63
CA GLN A 123 -2.30 -4.93 8.80
C GLN A 123 -3.29 -5.86 8.05
N TYR A 124 -4.34 -6.31 8.73
CA TYR A 124 -5.38 -7.13 8.11
C TYR A 124 -6.09 -6.38 6.99
N MET A 125 -6.49 -5.12 7.22
CA MET A 125 -7.24 -4.36 6.24
C MET A 125 -6.39 -3.95 5.03
N LEU A 126 -5.11 -3.65 5.26
CA LEU A 126 -4.12 -3.48 4.21
C LEU A 126 -4.01 -4.75 3.34
N GLY A 127 -3.88 -5.91 3.99
CA GLY A 127 -3.86 -7.21 3.30
C GLY A 127 -5.13 -7.44 2.47
N CYS A 128 -6.31 -7.28 3.06
CA CYS A 128 -7.59 -7.38 2.36
C CYS A 128 -7.67 -6.49 1.12
N ASN A 129 -7.16 -5.24 1.22
CA ASN A 129 -7.14 -4.34 0.07
C ASN A 129 -6.30 -4.91 -1.09
N TYR A 130 -5.09 -5.42 -0.81
CA TYR A 130 -4.26 -6.06 -1.83
C TYR A 130 -4.89 -7.33 -2.43
N PHE A 131 -5.50 -8.18 -1.60
CA PHE A 131 -6.16 -9.39 -2.09
C PHE A 131 -7.44 -9.09 -2.89
N TRP A 132 -8.18 -8.01 -2.58
CA TRP A 132 -9.28 -7.56 -3.42
C TRP A 132 -8.82 -7.01 -4.77
N MET A 133 -7.68 -6.32 -4.83
CA MET A 133 -7.05 -5.97 -6.11
C MET A 133 -6.65 -7.21 -6.92
N LEU A 134 -6.18 -8.28 -6.26
CA LEU A 134 -5.93 -9.57 -6.92
C LEU A 134 -7.23 -10.21 -7.43
N CYS A 135 -8.29 -10.20 -6.63
CA CYS A 135 -9.60 -10.73 -7.04
C CYS A 135 -10.13 -10.05 -8.31
N GLU A 136 -9.97 -8.72 -8.39
CA GLU A 136 -10.33 -7.96 -9.57
C GLU A 136 -9.45 -8.30 -10.78
N GLY A 137 -8.13 -8.43 -10.58
CA GLY A 137 -7.20 -8.86 -11.63
C GLY A 137 -7.55 -10.24 -12.20
N ILE A 138 -7.84 -11.22 -11.33
CA ILE A 138 -8.28 -12.57 -11.71
C ILE A 138 -9.59 -12.50 -12.49
N TYR A 139 -10.57 -11.73 -12.00
CA TYR A 139 -11.86 -11.58 -12.65
C TYR A 139 -11.72 -10.98 -14.06
N LEU A 140 -10.96 -9.89 -14.19
CA LEU A 140 -10.74 -9.22 -15.47
C LEU A 140 -9.98 -10.12 -16.46
N HIS A 141 -8.94 -10.82 -16.00
CA HIS A 141 -8.18 -11.75 -16.82
C HIS A 141 -9.05 -12.92 -17.31
N THR A 142 -9.84 -13.50 -16.41
CA THR A 142 -10.74 -14.62 -16.75
C THR A 142 -11.78 -14.20 -17.78
N LEU A 143 -12.37 -13.01 -17.62
CA LEU A 143 -13.37 -12.49 -18.55
C LEU A 143 -12.80 -12.25 -19.95
N ILE A 144 -11.62 -11.60 -20.06
CA ILE A 144 -11.06 -11.17 -21.36
C ILE A 144 -10.36 -12.32 -22.09
N VAL A 145 -9.57 -13.12 -21.37
CA VAL A 145 -8.67 -14.11 -21.98
C VAL A 145 -9.30 -15.49 -22.01
N VAL A 146 -10.00 -15.85 -20.93
CA VAL A 146 -10.44 -17.22 -20.66
C VAL A 146 -11.94 -17.42 -20.94
N ALA A 147 -12.65 -16.33 -21.33
CA ALA A 147 -14.06 -16.16 -21.76
C ALA A 147 -15.05 -17.34 -21.55
N VAL A 148 -14.72 -18.53 -22.02
CA VAL A 148 -15.42 -19.82 -21.82
C VAL A 148 -15.73 -20.14 -20.35
N PHE A 149 -14.90 -19.70 -19.40
CA PHE A 149 -15.09 -19.99 -17.97
C PHE A 149 -15.80 -18.88 -17.18
N ALA A 150 -16.23 -17.79 -17.80
CA ALA A 150 -16.83 -16.67 -17.09
C ALA A 150 -18.22 -16.99 -16.49
N GLU A 151 -18.96 -17.93 -17.08
CA GLU A 151 -20.34 -18.30 -16.69
C GLU A 151 -20.44 -19.16 -15.42
N GLU A 152 -19.40 -19.94 -15.06
CA GLU A 152 -19.44 -20.84 -13.90
C GLU A 152 -18.79 -20.27 -12.61
N GLN A 153 -18.25 -19.05 -12.66
CA GLN A 153 -17.48 -18.47 -11.56
C GLN A 153 -18.38 -18.06 -10.38
N ARG A 154 -18.36 -18.87 -9.31
CA ARG A 154 -19.09 -18.60 -8.06
C ARG A 154 -18.44 -17.47 -7.27
N LEU A 155 -19.16 -16.37 -7.09
CA LEU A 155 -18.76 -15.21 -6.26
C LEU A 155 -18.21 -15.59 -4.87
N HIS A 156 -18.71 -16.67 -4.27
CA HIS A 156 -18.26 -17.15 -2.95
C HIS A 156 -16.75 -17.41 -2.87
N TRP A 157 -16.10 -17.91 -3.93
CA TRP A 157 -14.65 -18.15 -3.92
C TRP A 157 -13.85 -16.84 -3.86
N TYR A 158 -14.34 -15.79 -4.52
CA TYR A 158 -13.73 -14.46 -4.44
C TYR A 158 -13.87 -13.86 -3.05
N TYR A 159 -15.01 -14.05 -2.37
CA TYR A 159 -15.18 -13.60 -0.98
C TYR A 159 -14.21 -14.32 -0.03
N LEU A 160 -14.03 -15.63 -0.20
CA LEU A 160 -13.08 -16.41 0.60
C LEU A 160 -11.64 -15.93 0.36
N LEU A 161 -11.26 -15.67 -0.89
CA LEU A 161 -9.93 -15.18 -1.25
C LEU A 161 -9.68 -13.75 -0.78
N GLY A 162 -10.66 -12.86 -0.93
CA GLY A 162 -10.53 -11.43 -0.62
C GLY A 162 -10.56 -11.11 0.88
N TRP A 163 -11.48 -11.73 1.65
CA TRP A 163 -11.64 -11.43 3.08
C TRP A 163 -11.09 -12.52 4.00
N GLY A 164 -11.19 -13.79 3.58
CA GLY A 164 -10.80 -14.95 4.40
C GLY A 164 -9.30 -15.20 4.39
N PHE A 165 -8.69 -15.28 3.21
CA PHE A 165 -7.26 -15.59 3.08
C PHE A 165 -6.34 -14.59 3.83
N PRO A 166 -6.53 -13.25 3.75
CA PRO A 166 -5.65 -12.30 4.45
C PRO A 166 -5.67 -12.41 5.97
N LEU A 167 -6.75 -12.99 6.54
CA LEU A 167 -6.87 -13.19 7.98
C LEU A 167 -5.85 -14.22 8.49
N VAL A 168 -5.49 -15.21 7.67
CA VAL A 168 -4.57 -16.29 8.06
C VAL A 168 -3.14 -15.76 8.26
N PRO A 169 -2.48 -15.09 7.29
CA PRO A 169 -1.18 -14.47 7.52
C PRO A 169 -1.19 -13.42 8.63
N ALA A 170 -2.23 -12.59 8.72
CA ALA A 170 -2.34 -11.56 9.74
C ALA A 170 -2.41 -12.16 11.16
N SER A 171 -3.21 -13.21 11.36
CA SER A 171 -3.32 -13.89 12.65
C SER A 171 -2.05 -14.63 13.04
N ILE A 172 -1.41 -15.33 12.09
CA ILE A 172 -0.11 -15.97 12.32
C ILE A 172 0.94 -14.93 12.74
N HIS A 173 1.00 -13.78 12.06
CA HIS A 173 1.89 -12.69 12.42
C HIS A 173 1.60 -12.14 13.82
N ALA A 174 0.34 -11.90 14.16
CA ALA A 174 -0.06 -11.42 15.48
C ALA A 174 0.34 -12.38 16.60
N VAL A 175 0.09 -13.68 16.42
CA VAL A 175 0.46 -14.73 17.39
C VAL A 175 1.99 -14.86 17.51
N ALA A 176 2.70 -14.85 16.39
CA ALA A 176 4.16 -14.92 16.38
C ALA A 176 4.78 -13.70 17.07
N ARG A 177 4.24 -12.50 16.82
CA ARG A 177 4.66 -11.27 17.52
C ARG A 177 4.38 -11.35 19.02
N ALA A 178 3.18 -11.76 19.42
CA ALA A 178 2.84 -11.92 20.83
C ALA A 178 3.80 -12.87 21.57
N LYS A 179 4.27 -13.93 20.89
CA LYS A 179 5.11 -14.98 21.50
C LYS A 179 6.61 -14.68 21.49
N TYR A 180 7.15 -14.14 20.39
CA TYR A 180 8.60 -13.98 20.22
C TYR A 180 9.10 -12.56 20.53
N PHE A 181 8.32 -11.53 20.21
CA PHE A 181 8.72 -10.12 20.37
C PHE A 181 7.51 -9.30 20.81
N ASN A 182 7.22 -9.32 22.11
CA ASN A 182 6.15 -8.52 22.70
C ASN A 182 6.57 -7.05 22.84
N ASP A 183 6.95 -6.44 21.72
CA ASP A 183 7.35 -5.04 21.63
C ASP A 183 6.16 -4.11 21.87
N ASN A 184 6.48 -2.92 22.37
CA ASN A 184 5.54 -1.83 22.59
C ASN A 184 4.78 -1.48 21.29
N CYS A 185 3.49 -1.82 21.23
CA CYS A 185 2.57 -1.59 20.10
C CYS A 185 2.98 -2.18 18.72
N TRP A 186 3.81 -3.24 18.66
CA TRP A 186 4.15 -3.93 17.40
C TRP A 186 4.55 -3.01 16.22
N MET A 187 5.16 -1.86 16.51
CA MET A 187 5.49 -0.83 15.53
C MET A 187 6.85 -1.06 14.83
N SER A 188 7.74 -1.87 15.44
CA SER A 188 9.08 -2.10 14.89
C SER A 188 9.02 -2.81 13.53
N VAL A 189 9.53 -2.18 12.47
CA VAL A 189 9.56 -2.73 11.10
C VAL A 189 10.74 -3.70 10.91
N ASP A 190 11.78 -3.60 11.77
CA ASP A 190 13.06 -4.31 11.66
C ASP A 190 13.00 -5.77 12.14
N THR A 191 11.97 -6.52 11.76
CA THR A 191 11.87 -7.95 12.09
C THR A 191 11.55 -8.79 10.87
N HIS A 192 12.21 -9.94 10.76
CA HIS A 192 11.93 -10.95 9.73
C HIS A 192 10.49 -11.48 9.79
N LEU A 193 9.77 -11.27 10.91
CA LEU A 193 8.38 -11.66 11.09
C LEU A 193 7.41 -10.92 10.16
N LEU A 194 7.81 -9.75 9.64
CA LEU A 194 6.99 -8.97 8.70
C LEU A 194 6.81 -9.69 7.35
N TYR A 195 7.76 -10.55 6.96
CA TYR A 195 7.66 -11.35 5.74
C TYR A 195 6.49 -12.33 5.74
N ILE A 196 5.98 -12.73 6.91
CA ILE A 196 4.81 -13.62 7.02
C ILE A 196 3.57 -12.96 6.39
N VAL A 197 3.40 -11.66 6.57
CA VAL A 197 2.27 -10.89 6.01
C VAL A 197 2.59 -10.38 4.62
N HIS A 198 3.77 -9.79 4.43
CA HIS A 198 4.13 -9.17 3.15
C HIS A 198 4.46 -10.19 2.05
N GLY A 199 4.94 -11.40 2.38
CA GLY A 199 5.26 -12.43 1.39
C GLY A 199 4.07 -12.80 0.50
N PRO A 200 2.91 -13.20 1.08
CA PRO A 200 1.69 -13.45 0.31
C PRO A 200 1.20 -12.24 -0.49
N VAL A 201 1.33 -11.03 0.06
CA VAL A 201 0.95 -9.77 -0.63
C VAL A 201 1.84 -9.54 -1.85
N MET A 202 3.16 -9.69 -1.72
CA MET A 202 4.09 -9.54 -2.84
C MET A 202 3.84 -10.60 -3.92
N ALA A 203 3.57 -11.85 -3.53
CA ALA A 203 3.19 -12.90 -4.47
C ALA A 203 1.90 -12.55 -5.24
N ALA A 204 0.88 -12.04 -4.54
CA ALA A 204 -0.37 -11.58 -5.16
C ALA A 204 -0.12 -10.45 -6.17
N LEU A 205 0.72 -9.46 -5.84
CA LEU A 205 1.08 -8.36 -6.74
C LEU A 205 1.84 -8.84 -7.98
N LEU A 206 2.77 -9.80 -7.85
CA LEU A 206 3.48 -10.39 -8.98
C LEU A 206 2.54 -11.14 -9.92
N VAL A 207 1.58 -11.89 -9.38
CA VAL A 207 0.55 -12.58 -10.16
C VAL A 207 -0.33 -11.57 -10.90
N ASN A 208 -0.73 -10.48 -10.23
CA ASN A 208 -1.48 -9.38 -10.85
C ASN A 208 -0.72 -8.71 -11.99
N PHE A 209 0.59 -8.53 -11.83
CA PHE A 209 1.44 -7.99 -12.90
C PHE A 209 1.45 -8.91 -14.13
N PHE A 210 1.57 -10.22 -13.94
CA PHE A 210 1.48 -11.18 -15.03
C PHE A 210 0.11 -11.14 -15.73
N PHE A 211 -0.98 -11.04 -14.96
CA PHE A 211 -2.32 -10.86 -15.54
C PHE A 211 -2.44 -9.59 -16.36
N LEU A 212 -1.89 -8.46 -15.89
CA LEU A 212 -1.86 -7.22 -16.68
C LEU A 212 -1.16 -7.45 -18.02
N LEU A 213 0.04 -8.04 -18.02
CA LEU A 213 0.80 -8.25 -19.25
C LEU A 213 0.01 -9.08 -20.27
N ASN A 214 -0.67 -10.14 -19.81
CA ASN A 214 -1.52 -10.96 -20.67
C ASN A 214 -2.74 -10.19 -21.20
N ILE A 215 -3.42 -9.41 -20.34
CA ILE A 215 -4.56 -8.59 -20.74
C ILE A 215 -4.13 -7.56 -21.79
N VAL A 216 -3.02 -6.87 -21.56
CA VAL A 216 -2.46 -5.88 -22.50
C VAL A 216 -2.11 -6.55 -23.82
N ARG A 217 -1.45 -7.71 -23.80
CA ARG A 217 -1.15 -8.49 -25.01
C ARG A 217 -2.41 -8.78 -25.82
N VAL A 218 -3.44 -9.35 -25.19
CA VAL A 218 -4.69 -9.72 -25.86
C VAL A 218 -5.44 -8.48 -26.37
N LEU A 219 -5.49 -7.41 -25.57
CA LEU A 219 -6.13 -6.15 -25.95
C LEU A 219 -5.45 -5.52 -27.18
N VAL A 220 -4.11 -5.48 -27.19
CA VAL A 220 -3.33 -4.95 -28.32
C VAL A 220 -3.51 -5.83 -29.56
N THR A 221 -3.52 -7.17 -29.42
CA THR A 221 -3.77 -8.08 -30.55
C THR A 221 -5.18 -7.87 -31.14
N LYS A 222 -6.22 -7.83 -30.31
CA LYS A 222 -7.60 -7.60 -30.75
C LYS A 222 -7.78 -6.23 -31.41
N LEU A 223 -7.18 -5.18 -30.85
CA LEU A 223 -7.20 -3.84 -31.43
C LEU A 223 -6.48 -3.80 -32.78
N ARG A 224 -5.35 -4.52 -32.93
CA ARG A 224 -4.61 -4.61 -34.20
C ARG A 224 -5.40 -5.34 -35.28
N ASP A 225 -6.13 -6.39 -34.92
CA ASP A 225 -6.93 -7.20 -35.85
C ASP A 225 -8.20 -6.47 -36.31
N THR A 226 -8.76 -5.58 -35.48
CA THR A 226 -10.02 -4.88 -35.78
C THR A 226 -9.81 -3.63 -36.64
N HIS A 227 -8.67 -2.91 -36.52
CA HIS A 227 -8.36 -1.77 -37.39
C HIS A 227 -6.84 -1.60 -37.61
N ARG A 228 -6.38 -1.76 -38.87
CA ARG A 228 -5.00 -1.51 -39.30
C ARG A 228 -4.68 -0.01 -39.23
N ALA A 229 -3.86 0.37 -38.26
CA ALA A 229 -2.96 1.54 -38.28
C ALA A 229 -3.56 2.97 -38.15
N GLU A 230 -4.10 3.32 -36.97
CA GLU A 230 -4.14 4.72 -36.51
C GLU A 230 -3.26 4.94 -35.27
N SER A 231 -2.30 5.85 -35.36
CA SER A 231 -1.44 6.34 -34.25
C SER A 231 -2.25 6.78 -33.02
N ASN A 232 -3.41 7.40 -33.26
CA ASN A 232 -4.32 7.88 -32.22
C ASN A 232 -4.89 6.73 -31.35
N MET A 233 -4.95 5.50 -31.86
CA MET A 233 -5.50 4.37 -31.12
C MET A 233 -4.46 3.64 -30.26
N TYR A 234 -3.18 3.67 -30.63
CA TYR A 234 -2.09 3.23 -29.76
C TYR A 234 -2.07 4.06 -28.47
N MET A 235 -2.28 5.38 -28.58
CA MET A 235 -2.44 6.24 -27.40
C MET A 235 -3.69 5.94 -26.58
N LYS A 236 -4.81 5.54 -27.20
CA LYS A 236 -5.99 5.06 -26.46
C LYS A 236 -5.71 3.77 -25.68
N ALA A 237 -4.98 2.81 -26.26
CA ALA A 237 -4.59 1.57 -25.61
C ALA A 237 -3.58 1.79 -24.47
N VAL A 238 -2.59 2.65 -24.68
CA VAL A 238 -1.64 3.07 -23.64
C VAL A 238 -2.36 3.81 -22.52
N ARG A 239 -3.33 4.69 -22.84
CA ARG A 239 -4.16 5.36 -21.84
C ARG A 239 -5.00 4.37 -21.03
N ALA A 240 -5.63 3.38 -21.66
CA ALA A 240 -6.38 2.33 -20.97
C ALA A 240 -5.47 1.46 -20.07
N THR A 241 -4.25 1.18 -20.52
CA THR A 241 -3.25 0.42 -19.76
C THR A 241 -2.74 1.22 -18.56
N LEU A 242 -2.45 2.52 -18.74
CA LEU A 242 -2.07 3.44 -17.67
C LEU A 242 -3.16 3.57 -16.60
N ILE A 243 -4.43 3.49 -16.99
CA ILE A 243 -5.58 3.49 -16.08
C ILE A 243 -5.67 2.19 -15.28
N LEU A 244 -5.26 1.05 -15.86
CA LEU A 244 -5.27 -0.27 -15.22
C LEU A 244 -4.14 -0.46 -14.19
N VAL A 245 -3.03 0.29 -14.32
CA VAL A 245 -1.85 0.16 -13.45
C VAL A 245 -2.15 0.52 -11.98
N PRO A 246 -2.77 1.68 -11.66
CA PRO A 246 -3.17 2.00 -10.28
C PRO A 246 -4.25 1.07 -9.74
N LEU A 247 -5.09 0.49 -10.60
CA LEU A 247 -6.15 -0.41 -10.18
C LEU A 247 -5.60 -1.74 -9.64
N LEU A 248 -4.61 -2.30 -10.34
CA LEU A 248 -4.03 -3.61 -9.98
C LEU A 248 -2.87 -3.52 -8.98
N GLY A 249 -2.48 -2.30 -8.55
CA GLY A 249 -1.40 -2.09 -7.60
C GLY A 249 0.00 -2.34 -8.17
N ILE A 250 0.18 -2.16 -9.48
CA ILE A 250 1.39 -2.61 -10.19
C ILE A 250 2.60 -1.69 -9.96
N GLN A 251 2.36 -0.46 -9.49
CA GLN A 251 3.43 0.48 -9.13
C GLN A 251 4.46 -0.11 -8.16
N PHE A 252 4.03 -0.97 -7.23
CA PHE A 252 4.90 -1.63 -6.24
C PHE A 252 5.84 -2.67 -6.85
N VAL A 253 5.48 -3.25 -8.00
CA VAL A 253 6.29 -4.25 -8.72
C VAL A 253 7.23 -3.59 -9.72
N ILE A 254 6.79 -2.51 -10.37
CA ILE A 254 7.60 -1.80 -11.37
C ILE A 254 8.80 -1.09 -10.75
N ILE A 255 8.62 -0.51 -9.56
CA ILE A 255 9.69 0.21 -8.86
C ILE A 255 9.83 -0.36 -7.43
N PRO A 256 10.39 -1.56 -7.27
CA PRO A 256 10.41 -2.23 -5.97
C PRO A 256 11.55 -1.76 -5.07
N TRP A 257 12.63 -1.23 -5.65
CA TRP A 257 13.86 -0.93 -4.93
C TRP A 257 14.05 0.57 -4.71
N ARG A 258 14.16 0.96 -3.44
CA ARG A 258 14.53 2.33 -3.05
C ARG A 258 16.02 2.55 -3.35
N PRO A 259 16.39 3.54 -4.18
CA PRO A 259 17.79 3.81 -4.50
C PRO A 259 18.57 4.26 -3.26
N GLU A 260 19.85 3.86 -3.17
CA GLU A 260 20.73 4.20 -2.05
C GLU A 260 21.10 5.69 -2.01
N ASN A 261 21.11 6.35 -3.17
CA ASN A 261 21.40 7.76 -3.26
C ASN A 261 20.29 8.58 -2.57
N ARG A 262 20.67 9.48 -1.67
CA ARG A 262 19.74 10.23 -0.82
C ARG A 262 18.68 11.00 -1.62
N LEU A 263 19.10 11.80 -2.61
CA LEU A 263 18.18 12.61 -3.41
C LEU A 263 17.20 11.72 -4.19
N ALA A 264 17.71 10.65 -4.80
CA ALA A 264 16.87 9.70 -5.54
C ALA A 264 15.93 8.93 -4.61
N GLY A 265 16.37 8.61 -3.39
CA GLY A 265 15.56 7.93 -2.37
C GLY A 265 14.43 8.82 -1.86
N GLU A 266 14.70 10.11 -1.61
CA GLU A 266 13.67 11.10 -1.25
C GLU A 266 12.61 11.23 -2.35
N ILE A 267 13.04 11.38 -3.62
CA ILE A 267 12.12 11.46 -4.77
C ILE A 267 11.28 10.17 -4.89
N TYR A 268 11.92 9.00 -4.73
CA TYR A 268 11.24 7.72 -4.75
C TYR A 268 10.18 7.63 -3.64
N ASP A 269 10.52 8.03 -2.41
CA ASP A 269 9.60 8.01 -1.27
C ASP A 269 8.39 8.90 -1.55
N TYR A 270 8.60 10.12 -2.08
CA TYR A 270 7.51 11.01 -2.47
C TYR A 270 6.58 10.40 -3.52
N ILE A 271 7.14 9.89 -4.63
CA ILE A 271 6.35 9.31 -5.72
C ILE A 271 5.53 8.12 -5.21
N MET A 272 6.14 7.24 -4.42
CA MET A 272 5.44 6.07 -3.88
C MET A 272 4.35 6.43 -2.89
N HIS A 273 4.59 7.40 -2.00
CA HIS A 273 3.56 7.86 -1.07
C HIS A 273 2.39 8.51 -1.81
N ILE A 274 2.66 9.34 -2.84
CA ILE A 274 1.60 9.92 -3.67
C ILE A 274 0.79 8.81 -4.35
N LEU A 275 1.46 7.87 -5.02
CA LEU A 275 0.77 6.79 -5.73
C LEU A 275 -0.04 5.90 -4.79
N MET A 276 0.47 5.60 -3.59
CA MET A 276 -0.19 4.75 -2.60
C MET A 276 -1.38 5.44 -1.93
N HIS A 277 -1.21 6.66 -1.42
CA HIS A 277 -2.25 7.35 -0.65
C HIS A 277 -3.38 7.90 -1.54
N TYR A 278 -3.09 8.22 -2.80
CA TYR A 278 -4.09 8.72 -3.76
C TYR A 278 -4.66 7.61 -4.66
N GLN A 279 -4.22 6.35 -4.49
CA GLN A 279 -4.68 5.22 -5.30
C GLN A 279 -6.21 5.08 -5.29
N GLY A 280 -6.83 5.12 -4.11
CA GLY A 280 -8.28 4.99 -3.99
C GLY A 280 -9.05 6.16 -4.63
N LEU A 281 -8.51 7.38 -4.56
CA LEU A 281 -9.08 8.54 -5.25
C LEU A 281 -9.03 8.37 -6.78
N LEU A 282 -7.89 7.92 -7.31
CA LEU A 282 -7.73 7.66 -8.75
C LEU A 282 -8.73 6.59 -9.21
N VAL A 283 -8.84 5.49 -8.47
CA VAL A 283 -9.77 4.40 -8.77
C VAL A 283 -11.22 4.90 -8.75
N ALA A 284 -11.64 5.65 -7.72
CA ALA A 284 -12.99 6.23 -7.66
C ALA A 284 -13.27 7.15 -8.86
N THR A 285 -12.29 7.98 -9.22
CA THR A 285 -12.42 8.95 -10.33
C THR A 285 -12.57 8.27 -11.67
N ILE A 286 -11.76 7.25 -11.94
CA ILE A 286 -11.79 6.51 -13.19
C ILE A 286 -13.10 5.72 -13.33
N PHE A 287 -13.50 4.97 -12.31
CA PHE A 287 -14.59 3.99 -12.44
C PHE A 287 -15.97 4.57 -12.21
N CYS A 288 -16.08 5.66 -11.45
CA CYS A 288 -17.36 6.27 -11.14
C CYS A 288 -17.58 7.58 -11.91
N PHE A 289 -16.61 8.49 -11.90
CA PHE A 289 -16.82 9.84 -12.47
C PHE A 289 -16.53 9.93 -13.97
N PHE A 290 -15.63 9.11 -14.49
CA PHE A 290 -15.33 9.05 -15.93
C PHE A 290 -15.97 7.88 -16.67
N ASN A 291 -16.80 7.10 -15.99
CA ASN A 291 -17.53 6.02 -16.64
C ASN A 291 -18.80 6.57 -17.29
N GLY A 292 -18.86 6.55 -18.62
CA GLY A 292 -20.00 7.09 -19.38
C GLY A 292 -21.31 6.30 -19.25
N GLU A 293 -21.29 5.16 -18.55
CA GLU A 293 -22.50 4.40 -18.20
C GLU A 293 -23.20 4.91 -16.93
N VAL A 294 -22.52 5.73 -16.11
CA VAL A 294 -23.03 6.31 -14.85
C VAL A 294 -23.52 7.73 -15.09
#